data_AF-A0A926GVV0-F1
#
_entry.id   AF-A0A926GVV0-F1
#
_cell.length_a   1.000
_cell.length_b   1.000
_cell.length_c   1.000
_cell.angle_alpha   90.00
_cell.angle_beta   90.00
_cell.angle_gamma   90.00
#
_symmetry.space_group_name_H-M   'P 1'
#
loop_
_entity.id
_entity.type
_entity.pdbx_description
1 polymer ?
#
loop_
_entity_poly.entity_id
_entity_poly.type
_entity_poly.pdbx_seq_one_letter_code
_entity_poly.pdbx_strand_id
1 'polypeptide(L)' 'MSRYFILGNLWVLFAIILRIGGRVERTEPTMISFFGVGGWLYPVSYYLIIAVAGVMAAFCFLLAAKMRGPAER' A
#
# COMPACT_ATOMS: atom_id res chain seq x y z
N MET A 1 2.43 -5.89 21.24
CA MET A 1 2.83 -5.80 19.81
C MET A 1 3.60 -4.51 19.57
N SER A 2 4.63 -4.52 18.73
CA SER A 2 5.34 -3.28 18.38
C SER A 2 4.46 -2.36 17.54
N ARG A 3 4.43 -1.06 17.84
CA ARG A 3 3.68 -0.04 17.07
C ARG A 3 3.97 -0.08 15.56
N TYR A 4 5.20 -0.43 15.20
CA TYR A 4 5.63 -0.55 13.81
C TYR A 4 5.03 -1.77 13.10
N PHE A 5 4.76 -2.85 13.84
CA PHE A 5 4.09 -4.02 13.29
C PHE A 5 2.63 -3.70 12.95
N ILE A 6 1.94 -2.95 13.82
CA ILE A 6 0.57 -2.49 13.58
C ILE A 6 0.54 -1.56 12.35
N LEU A 7 1.44 -0.58 12.29
CA LEU A 7 1.57 0.34 11.15
C LEU A 7 1.88 -0.40 9.84
N GLY A 8 2.76 -1.41 9.88
CA GLY A 8 3.05 -2.23 8.71
C GLY A 8 1.82 -2.95 8.18
N ASN A 9 1.02 -3.57 9.06
CA ASN A 9 -0.23 -4.22 8.66
C ASN A 9 -1.26 -3.21 8.11
N LEU A 10 -1.34 -2.00 8.66
CA LEU A 10 -2.21 -0.95 8.13
C LEU A 10 -1.80 -0.54 6.70
N TRP A 11 -0.51 -0.38 6.44
CA TRP A 11 -0.01 -0.08 5.10
C TRP A 11 -0.26 -1.22 4.10
N VAL A 12 -0.12 -2.48 4.54
CA VAL A 12 -0.47 -3.66 3.71
C VAL A 12 -1.96 -3.66 3.40
N LEU A 13 -2.81 -3.49 4.42
CA LEU A 13 -4.26 -3.46 4.24
C LEU A 13 -4.66 -2.33 3.28
N PHE A 14 -4.04 -1.16 3.41
CA PHE A 14 -4.26 -0.03 2.51
C PHE A 14 -3.86 -0.36 1.06
N ALA A 15 -2.70 -0.97 0.85
CA ALA A 15 -2.26 -1.41 -0.48
C ALA A 15 -3.20 -2.46 -1.09
N ILE A 16 -3.72 -3.39 -0.29
CA ILE A 16 -4.71 -4.40 -0.72
C ILE A 16 -6.02 -3.71 -1.13
N ILE A 17 -6.52 -2.78 -0.31
CA ILE A 17 -7.75 -2.04 -0.59
C ILE A 17 -7.60 -1.24 -1.89
N LEU A 18 -6.46 -0.55 -2.10
CA LEU A 18 -6.18 0.15 -3.35
C LEU A 18 -6.11 -0.82 -4.54
N ARG A 19 -5.52 -2.01 -4.37
CA ARG A 19 -5.43 -2.98 -5.47
C ARG A 19 -6.80 -3.52 -5.88
N ILE A 20 -7.66 -3.83 -4.91
CA ILE A 20 -9.01 -4.36 -5.13
C ILE A 20 -9.95 -3.27 -5.65
N GLY A 21 -9.82 -2.04 -5.13
CA GLY A 21 -10.64 -0.91 -5.52
C GLY A 21 -10.35 -0.35 -6.91
N GLY A 22 -9.23 -0.71 -7.54
CA GLY A 22 -8.86 -0.18 -8.85
C GLY A 22 -9.82 -0.61 -9.95
N ARG A 23 -10.59 0.33 -10.50
CA ARG A 23 -11.49 0.11 -11.63
C ARG A 23 -11.02 0.88 -12.85
N VAL A 24 -11.00 0.22 -14.00
CA VAL A 24 -10.75 0.87 -15.29
C VAL A 24 -12.05 1.53 -15.74
N GLU A 25 -12.09 2.86 -15.75
CA GLU A 25 -13.27 3.64 -16.16
C GLU A 25 -13.25 4.01 -17.63
N ARG A 26 -12.06 4.20 -18.20
CA ARG A 26 -11.85 4.50 -19.61
C ARG A 26 -10.67 3.69 -20.12
N THR A 27 -10.74 3.29 -21.39
CA THR A 27 -9.66 2.57 -22.09
C THR A 27 -8.83 3.50 -22.97
N GLU A 28 -9.38 4.63 -23.44
CA GLU A 28 -8.73 5.60 -24.33
C GLU A 28 -8.97 7.06 -23.87
N PRO A 29 -7.98 7.70 -23.20
CA PRO A 29 -6.81 7.11 -22.56
C PRO A 29 -7.22 6.20 -21.40
N THR A 30 -6.39 5.19 -21.10
CA THR A 30 -6.67 4.28 -19.97
C THR A 30 -6.63 5.07 -18.67
N MET A 31 -7.72 5.03 -17.91
CA MET A 31 -7.87 5.76 -16.65
C MET A 31 -8.44 4.82 -15.59
N ILE A 32 -7.81 4.86 -14.41
CA ILE A 32 -8.18 4.04 -13.25
C ILE A 32 -8.77 4.95 -12.18
N SER A 33 -9.91 4.57 -11.64
CA SER A 33 -10.55 5.17 -10.46
C SER A 33 -10.37 4.26 -9.25
N PHE A 34 -10.54 4.83 -8.06
CA PHE A 34 -10.66 4.06 -6.82
C PHE A 34 -12.14 3.86 -6.48
N PHE A 35 -12.64 2.63 -6.60
CA PHE A 35 -14.04 2.25 -6.41
C PHE A 35 -15.05 3.06 -7.25
N GLY A 36 -14.64 3.61 -8.40
CA GLY A 36 -15.51 4.48 -9.19
C GLY A 36 -15.73 5.87 -8.59
N VAL A 37 -14.96 6.23 -7.56
CA VAL A 37 -15.08 7.51 -6.84
C VAL A 37 -13.78 8.30 -6.97
N GLY A 38 -13.92 9.63 -7.09
CA GLY A 38 -12.81 10.56 -7.09
C GLY A 38 -12.24 10.84 -8.47
N GLY A 39 -10.95 11.20 -8.50
CA GLY A 39 -10.24 11.55 -9.72
C GLY A 39 -9.81 10.33 -10.54
N TRP A 40 -9.66 10.54 -11.84
CA TRP A 40 -9.08 9.56 -12.74
C TRP A 40 -7.56 9.64 -12.73
N LEU A 41 -6.91 8.51 -12.51
CA LEU A 41 -5.47 8.39 -12.50
C LEU A 41 -5.00 7.56 -13.68
N TYR A 42 -3.89 8.00 -14.29
CA TYR A 42 -3.18 7.14 -15.22
C TYR A 42 -2.74 5.85 -14.51
N PRO A 43 -2.69 4.71 -15.22
CA PRO A 43 -2.30 3.43 -14.64
C PRO A 43 -0.98 3.50 -13.88
N VAL A 44 0.01 4.18 -14.47
CA VAL A 44 1.33 4.38 -13.84
C VAL A 44 1.19 5.08 -12.48
N SER A 45 0.48 6.20 -12.42
CA SER A 45 0.26 6.95 -11.18
C SER A 45 -0.48 6.11 -10.14
N TYR A 46 -1.48 5.34 -10.56
CA TYR A 46 -2.26 4.47 -9.67
C TYR A 46 -1.40 3.36 -9.05
N TYR A 47 -0.62 2.66 -9.88
CA TYR A 47 0.26 1.59 -9.40
C TYR A 47 1.45 2.12 -8.58
N LEU A 48 1.91 3.35 -8.84
CA LEU A 48 2.95 3.99 -8.05
C LEU A 48 2.48 4.25 -6.62
N ILE A 49 1.22 4.67 -6.43
CA ILE A 49 0.62 4.82 -5.09
C ILE A 49 0.61 3.48 -4.34
N ILE A 50 0.21 2.40 -5.01
CA ILE A 50 0.21 1.05 -4.43
C ILE A 50 1.64 0.61 -4.06
N ALA A 51 2.60 0.85 -4.95
CA ALA A 51 4.00 0.51 -4.71
C ALA A 51 4.56 1.26 -3.49
N VAL A 52 4.29 2.56 -3.37
CA VAL A 52 4.69 3.37 -2.22
C VAL A 52 4.08 2.82 -0.92
N ALA A 53 2.80 2.46 -0.92
CA ALA A 53 2.17 1.82 0.24
C ALA A 53 2.86 0.50 0.64
N GLY A 54 3.23 -0.32 -0.35
CA GLY A 54 4.01 -1.55 -0.12
C GLY A 54 5.41 -1.29 0.44
N VAL A 55 6.13 -0.28 -0.07
CA VAL A 55 7.46 0.11 0.44
C VAL A 55 7.36 0.62 1.88
N MET A 56 6.34 1.41 2.20
CA MET A 56 6.10 1.88 3.57
C MET A 56 5.79 0.73 4.53
N ALA A 57 5.01 -0.25 4.09
CA ALA A 57 4.76 -1.48 4.87
C ALA A 57 6.07 -2.23 5.16
N ALA A 58 6.88 -2.48 4.12
CA ALA A 58 8.16 -3.16 4.25
C ALA A 58 9.10 -2.42 5.20
N PHE A 59 9.19 -1.09 5.09
CA PHE A 59 9.98 -0.25 5.98
C PHE A 59 9.51 -0.36 7.44
N CYS A 60 8.20 -0.32 7.70
CA CYS A 60 7.64 -0.51 9.03
C CYS A 60 7.98 -1.91 9.60
N PHE A 61 7.93 -2.96 8.79
CA PHE A 61 8.31 -4.31 9.24
C PHE A 61 9.80 -4.44 9.53
N LEU A 62 10.66 -3.82 8.72
CA LEU A 62 12.11 -3.77 9.00
C LEU A 62 12.40 -3.05 10.32
N LEU A 63 11.73 -1.94 10.60
CA LEU A 63 11.83 -1.24 11.88
C LEU A 63 11.29 -2.10 13.03
N ALA A 64 10.17 -2.78 12.85
CA ALA A 64 9.62 -3.69 13.85
C ALA A 64 10.58 -4.83 14.18
N ALA A 65 11.25 -5.39 13.16
CA ALA A 65 12.24 -6.46 13.31
C ALA A 65 13.51 -5.96 14.03
N LYS A 66 14.03 -4.79 13.66
CA LYS A 66 15.21 -4.19 14.31
C LYS A 66 14.96 -3.85 15.79
N MET A 67 13.76 -3.35 16.11
CA MET A 67 13.36 -3.00 17.47
C MET A 67 13.04 -4.23 18.34
N ARG A 68 12.79 -5.39 17.71
CA ARG A 68 12.75 -6.71 18.36
C ARG A 68 14.16 -7.31 18.50
N GLY A 69 15.20 -6.47 18.68
CA GLY A 69 16.59 -6.91 18.86
C GLY A 69 16.72 -8.12 19.79
N PRO A 70 17.75 -8.97 19.60
CA PRO A 70 17.79 -10.39 19.95
C PRO A 70 17.49 -10.62 21.43
N ALA A 71 16.21 -10.73 21.75
CA ALA A 71 15.74 -11.28 23.01
C ALA A 71 15.64 -12.78 22.76
N GLU A 72 16.47 -13.53 23.50
CA GLU A 72 16.46 -14.99 23.64
C GLU A 72 17.26 -15.75 22.56
N ARG A 73 18.58 -15.82 22.78
CA ARG A 73 19.36 -17.05 22.58
C ARG A 73 19.85 -17.52 23.92
#